data_AF-W1DVP1-F1
#
_entry.id   AF-W1DVP1-F1
#
_cell.length_a   1.000
_cell.length_b   1.000
_cell.length_c   1.000
_cell.angle_alpha   90.00
_cell.angle_beta   90.00
_cell.angle_gamma   90.00
#
_symmetry.space_group_name_H-M   'P 1'
#
loop_
_entity.id
_entity.type
_entity.pdbx_description
1 polymer ?
#
loop_
_entity_poly.entity_id
_entity_poly.type
_entity_poly.pdbx_seq_one_letter_code
_entity_poly.pdbx_strand_id
1 'polypeptide(L)'
;MDFLHCAGSGEPVDDTMTYRYREEKGFIASLVIDNNTFTGHHLKALASREFPDVDTLRAAKRFTRIALKPYLGGKPLKSRELFRQFMPARKARADNTNND
;
A
#
# COMPACT_ATOMS: atom_id res chain seq x y z
N MET A 1 -13.77 -7.72 -1.62
CA MET A 1 -13.05 -6.44 -1.73
C MET A 1 -12.98 -6.11 -3.20
N ASP A 2 -13.63 -5.03 -3.61
CA ASP A 2 -13.56 -4.51 -4.97
C ASP A 2 -12.40 -3.50 -5.05
N PHE A 3 -11.54 -3.67 -6.05
CA PHE A 3 -10.39 -2.81 -6.33
C PHE A 3 -10.61 -1.94 -7.57
N LEU A 4 -11.64 -2.22 -8.36
CA LEU A 4 -11.90 -1.56 -9.64
C LEU A 4 -13.06 -0.59 -9.57
N HIS A 5 -13.83 -0.58 -8.47
CA HIS A 5 -14.88 0.39 -8.22
C HIS A 5 -14.72 1.08 -6.86
N CYS A 6 -15.05 2.36 -6.83
CA CYS A 6 -15.16 3.14 -5.61
C CYS A 6 -16.34 2.63 -4.78
N ALA A 7 -16.11 2.25 -3.52
CA ALA A 7 -17.15 1.73 -2.64
C ALA A 7 -18.19 2.77 -2.22
N GLY A 8 -17.88 4.06 -2.35
CA GLY A 8 -18.81 5.14 -2.01
C GLY A 8 -19.76 5.50 -3.15
N SER A 9 -19.27 5.55 -4.38
CA SER A 9 -20.01 6.00 -5.57
C SER A 9 -20.40 4.88 -6.53
N GLY A 10 -19.75 3.72 -6.46
CA GLY A 10 -19.88 2.63 -7.45
C GLY A 10 -19.16 2.90 -8.77
N GLU A 11 -18.53 4.07 -8.93
CA GLU A 11 -17.84 4.43 -10.16
C GLU A 11 -16.52 3.67 -10.32
N PRO A 12 -16.08 3.42 -11.57
CA PRO A 12 -14.80 2.79 -11.84
C PRO A 12 -13.63 3.61 -11.28
N VAL A 13 -12.56 2.91 -10.96
CA VAL A 13 -11.32 3.50 -10.45
C VAL A 13 -10.55 4.21 -11.58
N ASP A 14 -10.27 5.49 -11.36
CA ASP A 14 -9.46 6.35 -12.23
C ASP A 14 -8.00 6.35 -11.74
N ASP A 15 -7.06 6.25 -12.68
CA ASP A 15 -5.61 6.21 -12.39
C ASP A 15 -5.09 7.48 -11.72
N THR A 16 -5.71 8.62 -12.04
CA THR A 16 -5.32 9.96 -11.53
C THR A 16 -5.92 10.27 -10.17
N MET A 17 -6.94 9.52 -9.75
CA MET A 17 -7.64 9.74 -8.49
C MET A 17 -7.00 8.97 -7.34
N THR A 18 -7.15 9.52 -6.13
CA THR A 18 -6.73 8.88 -4.89
C THR A 18 -7.91 8.29 -4.13
N TYR A 19 -7.67 7.11 -3.56
CA TYR A 19 -8.63 6.32 -2.82
C TYR A 19 -8.08 5.95 -1.47
N ARG A 20 -8.94 6.04 -0.46
CA ARG A 20 -8.60 5.69 0.91
C ARG A 20 -9.19 4.34 1.27
N TYR A 21 -8.36 3.44 1.78
CA TYR A 21 -8.78 2.14 2.27
C TYR A 21 -9.48 2.25 3.63
N ARG A 22 -10.67 1.65 3.73
CA ARG A 22 -11.40 1.42 4.97
C ARG A 22 -11.70 -0.06 5.11
N GLU A 23 -11.33 -0.64 6.26
CA GLU A 23 -11.35 -2.09 6.49
C GLU A 23 -12.70 -2.76 6.16
N GLU A 24 -13.82 -2.13 6.50
CA GLU A 24 -15.15 -2.70 6.27
C GLU A 24 -15.82 -2.22 4.98
N LYS A 25 -15.33 -1.13 4.38
CA LYS A 25 -16.00 -0.48 3.24
C LYS A 25 -15.24 -0.65 1.92
N GLY A 26 -13.95 -0.95 1.94
CA GLY A 26 -13.10 -0.97 0.75
C GLY A 26 -12.51 0.41 0.44
N PHE A 27 -12.37 0.73 -0.85
CA PHE A 27 -11.70 1.94 -1.32
C PHE A 27 -12.69 3.05 -1.63
N ILE A 28 -12.52 4.22 -1.01
CA ILE A 28 -13.39 5.38 -1.19
C ILE A 28 -12.56 6.53 -1.74
N ALA A 29 -13.03 7.18 -2.81
CA ALA A 29 -12.40 8.36 -3.38
C ALA A 29 -12.18 9.42 -2.29
N SER A 30 -10.95 9.91 -2.15
CA SER A 30 -10.58 10.86 -1.10
C SER A 30 -9.36 11.66 -1.51
N LEU A 31 -9.39 12.96 -1.21
CA LEU A 31 -8.24 13.86 -1.37
C LEU A 31 -7.29 13.84 -0.16
N VAL A 32 -7.64 13.10 0.90
CA VAL A 32 -6.80 12.99 2.09
C VAL A 32 -5.64 12.03 1.81
N ILE A 33 -4.42 12.50 2.04
CA ILE A 33 -3.20 11.72 1.87
C ILE A 33 -2.74 11.21 3.24
N ASP A 34 -2.86 9.91 3.45
CA ASP A 34 -2.34 9.20 4.63
C ASP A 34 -1.78 7.81 4.25
N ASN A 35 -1.41 7.01 5.26
CA ASN A 35 -0.87 5.67 5.05
C ASN A 35 -1.86 4.66 4.43
N ASN A 36 -3.16 5.00 4.42
CA ASN A 36 -4.23 4.21 3.83
C ASN A 36 -4.65 4.76 2.45
N THR A 37 -3.90 5.71 1.88
CA THR A 37 -4.16 6.27 0.55
C THR A 37 -3.42 5.48 -0.54
N PHE A 38 -4.14 5.25 -1.64
CA PHE A 38 -3.71 4.52 -2.82
C PHE A 38 -4.21 5.23 -4.08
N THR A 39 -3.42 5.29 -5.14
CA THR A 39 -3.87 5.82 -6.44
C THR A 39 -4.63 4.75 -7.21
N GLY A 40 -5.40 5.13 -8.24
CA GLY A 40 -6.04 4.12 -9.10
C GLY A 40 -5.04 3.16 -9.74
N HIS A 41 -3.85 3.65 -10.12
CA HIS A 41 -2.74 2.81 -10.58
C HIS A 41 -2.38 1.72 -9.55
N HIS A 42 -2.28 2.09 -8.25
CA HIS A 42 -2.04 1.10 -7.18
C HIS A 42 -3.15 0.07 -7.08
N LEU A 43 -4.41 0.49 -7.21
CA LEU A 43 -5.56 -0.41 -7.09
C LEU A 43 -5.63 -1.40 -8.26
N LYS A 44 -5.37 -0.95 -9.49
CA LYS A 44 -5.29 -1.83 -10.67
C LYS A 44 -4.14 -2.85 -10.56
N ALA A 45 -2.99 -2.43 -10.04
CA ALA A 45 -1.88 -3.33 -9.73
C ALA A 45 -2.26 -4.37 -8.65
N LEU A 46 -2.99 -3.95 -7.61
CA LEU A 46 -3.51 -4.88 -6.59
C LEU A 46 -4.55 -5.85 -7.15
N ALA A 47 -5.42 -5.40 -8.05
CA ALA A 47 -6.44 -6.21 -8.70
C ALA A 47 -5.83 -7.30 -9.60
N SER A 48 -4.87 -6.91 -10.45
CA SER A 48 -4.14 -7.79 -11.37
C SER A 48 -3.12 -8.68 -10.65
N ARG A 49 -2.67 -8.28 -9.45
CA ARG A 49 -1.54 -8.89 -8.70
C ARG A 49 -0.21 -8.79 -9.45
N GLU A 50 -0.10 -7.80 -10.32
CA GLU A 50 1.11 -7.48 -11.06
C GLU A 50 1.67 -6.16 -10.56
N PHE A 51 2.98 -6.12 -10.28
CA PHE A 51 3.66 -4.97 -9.70
C PHE A 51 4.85 -4.57 -10.58
N PRO A 52 4.59 -3.88 -11.72
CA PRO A 52 5.62 -3.60 -12.71
C PRO A 52 6.66 -2.58 -12.23
N ASP A 53 6.38 -1.82 -11.18
CA ASP A 53 7.22 -0.74 -10.71
C ASP A 53 7.39 -0.75 -9.17
N VAL A 54 8.39 0.01 -8.70
CA VAL A 54 8.74 0.05 -7.28
C VAL A 54 7.63 0.69 -6.44
N ASP A 55 6.84 1.59 -7.01
CA ASP A 55 5.77 2.29 -6.32
C ASP A 55 4.56 1.36 -6.08
N THR A 56 4.16 0.57 -7.08
CA THR A 56 3.13 -0.47 -6.95
C THR A 56 3.54 -1.57 -5.97
N LEU A 57 4.82 -1.99 -5.95
CA LEU A 57 5.34 -2.89 -4.92
C LEU A 57 5.24 -2.31 -3.50
N ARG A 58 5.59 -1.03 -3.33
CA ARG A 58 5.46 -0.35 -2.03
C ARG A 58 4.01 -0.28 -1.61
N ALA A 59 3.10 0.06 -2.53
CA ALA A 59 1.67 0.10 -2.28
C ALA A 59 1.12 -1.26 -1.85
N ALA A 60 1.47 -2.33 -2.57
CA ALA A 60 1.06 -3.70 -2.22
C ALA A 60 1.53 -4.11 -0.82
N LYS A 61 2.79 -3.80 -0.47
CA LYS A 61 3.32 -4.06 0.87
C LYS A 61 2.59 -3.25 1.96
N ARG A 62 2.24 -1.99 1.69
CA ARG A 62 1.46 -1.18 2.64
C ARG A 62 0.06 -1.76 2.82
N PHE A 63 -0.64 -2.03 1.72
CA PHE A 63 -2.00 -2.55 1.72
C PHE A 63 -2.09 -3.90 2.44
N THR A 64 -1.26 -4.87 2.07
CA THR A 64 -1.24 -6.20 2.71
C THR A 64 -1.00 -6.12 4.21
N ARG A 65 -0.10 -5.24 4.66
CA ARG A 65 0.14 -5.02 6.10
C ARG A 65 -1.09 -4.47 6.82
N ILE A 66 -1.82 -3.53 6.21
CA ILE A 66 -3.02 -2.94 6.81
C ILE A 66 -4.14 -3.97 6.81
N ALA A 67 -4.42 -4.60 5.66
CA ALA A 67 -5.48 -5.58 5.50
C ALA A 67 -5.30 -6.82 6.40
N LEU A 68 -4.06 -7.26 6.65
CA LEU A 68 -3.80 -8.38 7.54
C LEU A 68 -3.82 -8.00 9.02
N LYS A 69 -3.65 -6.73 9.38
CA LYS A 69 -3.50 -6.29 10.78
C LYS A 69 -4.65 -6.76 11.70
N PRO A 70 -5.94 -6.67 11.30
CA PRO A 70 -7.05 -7.15 12.13
C PRO A 70 -6.97 -8.65 12.43
N TYR A 71 -6.45 -9.45 11.49
CA TYR A 71 -6.37 -10.92 11.60
C TYR A 71 -5.19 -11.42 12.45
N LEU A 72 -4.25 -10.54 12.80
CA LEU A 72 -3.06 -10.91 13.58
C LEU A 72 -3.24 -10.72 15.09
N GLY A 73 -4.41 -10.25 15.54
CA GLY A 73 -4.73 -10.09 16.96
C GLY A 73 -3.72 -9.22 17.73
N GLY A 74 -3.12 -8.23 17.06
CA GLY A 74 -2.12 -7.34 17.65
C GLY A 74 -0.73 -7.96 17.89
N LYS A 75 -0.54 -9.25 17.60
CA LYS A 75 0.76 -9.92 17.76
C LYS A 75 1.67 -9.60 16.56
N PRO A 76 2.91 -9.14 16.78
CA PRO A 76 3.86 -8.98 15.69
C PRO A 76 4.16 -10.34 15.06
N LEU A 77 4.34 -10.36 13.74
CA LEU A 77 4.73 -11.58 13.03
C LEU A 77 6.15 -11.98 13.43
N LYS A 78 6.31 -13.15 14.06
CA LYS A 78 7.60 -13.68 14.53
C LYS A 78 8.64 -13.82 13.41
N SER A 79 8.19 -14.12 12.19
CA SER A 79 9.05 -14.14 11.00
C SER A 79 9.76 -12.79 10.75
N ARG A 80 9.14 -11.65 11.10
CA ARG A 80 9.77 -10.33 10.96
C ARG A 80 10.97 -10.15 11.89
N GLU A 81 10.95 -10.76 13.07
CA GLU A 81 12.08 -10.70 14.00
C GLU A 81 13.28 -11.45 13.41
N LEU A 82 13.04 -12.63 12.82
CA LEU A 82 14.08 -13.38 12.11
C LEU A 82 14.69 -12.54 10.97
N PHE A 83 13.88 -11.93 10.11
CA PHE A 83 14.41 -11.08 9.04
C PHE A 83 15.24 -9.90 9.57
N ARG A 84 14.90 -9.32 10.73
CA ARG A 84 15.71 -8.24 11.35
C ARG A 84 17.03 -8.74 11.91
N GLN A 85 17.09 -9.98 12.39
CA GLN A 85 18.30 -10.58 12.95
C GLN A 85 19.28 -11.00 11.84
N PHE A 86 18.77 -11.49 10.71
CA PHE A 86 19.60 -12.11 9.67
C PHE A 86 19.84 -11.24 8.43
N MET A 87 19.14 -10.12 8.24
CA MET A 87 19.39 -9.22 7.11
C MET A 87 20.37 -8.10 7.50
N PRO A 88 21.42 -7.85 6.70
CA PRO A 88 22.32 -6.73 6.94
C PRO A 88 21.52 -5.42 6.92
N ALA A 89 21.81 -4.54 7.88
CA ALA A 89 21.15 -3.25 8.00
C ALA A 89 21.23 -2.52 6.65
N ARG A 90 20.07 -2.14 6.10
CA ARG A 90 19.99 -1.41 4.83
C ARG A 90 20.76 -0.10 5.03
N LYS A 91 21.90 0.07 4.36
CA LYS A 91 22.63 1.35 4.30
C LYS A 91 21.59 2.40 3.89
N ALA A 92 21.39 3.41 4.74
CA ALA A 92 20.56 4.55 4.41
C ALA A 92 21.04 5.08 3.06
N ARG A 93 20.13 5.28 2.11
CA ARG A 93 20.48 5.92 0.84
C ARG A 93 21.09 7.28 1.18
N ALA A 94 22.37 7.45 0.90
CA ALA A 94 23.00 8.75 0.86
C ALA A 94 22.44 9.44 -0.39
N ASP A 95 21.38 10.21 -0.23
CA ASP A 95 20.95 11.15 -1.24
C ASP A 95 21.95 12.32 -1.22
N ASN A 96 23.09 12.09 -1.87
CA ASN A 96 23.95 13.17 -2.34
C ASN A 96 23.22 13.84 -3.50
N THR A 97 22.66 15.02 -3.25
CA THR A 97 22.55 16.04 -4.30
C THR A 97 22.98 17.37 -3.67
N ASN A 98 24.30 17.59 -3.67
CA ASN A 98 24.87 18.94 -3.66
C ASN A 98 24.77 19.48 -5.09
N ASN A 99 24.38 20.75 -5.20
CA ASN A 99 24.69 21.73 -6.25
C ASN A 99 24.11 21.51 -7.66
N ASP A 100 23.16 22.33 -8.09
CA ASP A 100 23.40 23.68 -8.64
C ASP A 100 22.16 24.59 -8.41
#